data_AF-A0A540L8R1-F1
#
_entry.id   AF-A0A540L8R1-F1
#
_cell.length_a   1.000
_cell.length_b   1.000
_cell.length_c   1.000
_cell.angle_alpha   90.00
_cell.angle_beta   90.00
_cell.angle_gamma   90.00
#
_symmetry.space_group_name_H-M   'P 1'
#
loop_
_entity.id
_entity.type
_entity.pdbx_description
1 polymer ?
#
loop_
_entity_poly.entity_id
_entity_poly.type
_entity_poly.pdbx_seq_one_letter_code
_entity_poly.pdbx_strand_id
1 'polypeptide(L)' 'MDVTVPIIMESDILGNERTTFIGGDDIIQFCSMAEISTVCISIYIRQLWSALKKNNLDGLFGFVDPGIISQ' A
#
# COMPACT_ATOMS: atom_id res chain seq x y z
N MET A 1 22.25 7.89 -0.73
CA MET A 1 20.92 8.47 -0.97
C MET A 1 20.00 7.28 -1.15
N ASP A 2 19.16 7.00 -0.17
CA ASP A 2 18.12 5.98 -0.33
C ASP A 2 17.15 6.44 -1.41
N VAL A 3 17.05 5.64 -2.47
CA VAL A 3 16.13 5.89 -3.56
C VAL A 3 14.75 5.47 -3.06
N THR A 4 13.89 6.44 -2.80
CA THR A 4 12.50 6.19 -2.45
C THR A 4 11.61 6.47 -3.66
N VAL A 5 10.67 5.56 -3.96
CA VAL A 5 9.70 5.75 -5.04
C VAL A 5 8.39 6.27 -4.45
N PRO A 6 7.86 7.42 -4.92
CA PRO A 6 6.57 7.92 -4.46
C PRO A 6 5.42 7.09 -5.05
N ILE A 7 4.47 6.72 -4.21
CA ILE A 7 3.24 6.01 -4.54
C ILE A 7 2.07 6.88 -4.09
N ILE A 8 1.20 7.27 -5.01
CA ILE A 8 -0.02 8.02 -4.71
C ILE A 8 -1.10 7.02 -4.30
N MET A 9 -1.64 7.14 -3.08
CA MET A 9 -2.79 6.37 -2.61
C MET A 9 -4.04 7.20 -2.83
N GLU A 10 -4.92 6.72 -3.70
CA GLU A 10 -6.17 7.38 -4.06
C GLU A 10 -7.14 7.41 -2.86
N SER A 11 -7.94 8.48 -2.75
CA SER A 11 -8.92 8.66 -1.66
C SER A 11 -9.93 7.51 -1.58
N ASP A 12 -10.26 6.91 -2.72
CA ASP A 12 -11.22 5.81 -2.83
C ASP A 12 -10.70 4.50 -2.19
N ILE A 13 -9.40 4.42 -1.86
CA ILE A 13 -8.79 3.22 -1.29
C ILE A 13 -8.90 3.23 0.23
N LEU A 14 -8.47 4.33 0.87
CA LEU A 14 -8.36 4.43 2.34
C LEU A 14 -9.17 5.59 2.94
N GLY A 15 -10.02 6.23 2.14
CA GLY A 15 -10.84 7.38 2.55
C GLY A 15 -10.11 8.73 2.53
N ASN A 16 -8.77 8.74 2.38
CA ASN A 16 -7.95 9.96 2.29
C ASN A 16 -6.87 9.80 1.23
N GLU A 17 -6.70 10.82 0.38
CA GLU A 17 -5.58 10.86 -0.56
C GLU A 17 -4.27 11.12 0.20
N ARG A 18 -3.26 10.27 -0.02
CA ARG A 18 -1.95 10.43 0.59
C ARG A 18 -0.83 9.85 -0.27
N THR A 19 0.35 10.46 -0.19
CA THR A 19 1.54 9.91 -0.84
C THR A 19 2.31 9.07 0.15
N THR A 20 2.56 7.81 -0.20
CA THR A 20 3.44 6.89 0.53
C THR A 20 4.74 6.73 -0.23
N PHE A 21 5.84 6.41 0.46
CA PHE A 21 7.15 6.22 -0.15
C PHE A 21 7.63 4.81 0.14
N ILE A 22 8.02 4.08 -0.90
CA ILE A 22 8.70 2.79 -0.75
C ILE A 22 10.20 3.01 -0.89
N GLY A 23 10.95 2.57 0.13
CA GLY A 23 12.41 2.63 0.14
C GLY A 23 13.06 1.29 -0.25
N GLY A 24 14.38 1.30 -0.35
CA GLY A 24 15.17 0.09 -0.55
C GLY A 24 15.00 -0.92 0.60
N ASP A 25 14.90 -0.43 1.84
CA ASP A 25 14.73 -1.27 3.02
C ASP A 25 13.42 -2.07 3.01
N ASP A 26 12.32 -1.45 2.58
CA ASP A 26 11.02 -2.13 2.43
C ASP A 26 11.13 -3.32 1.45
N ILE A 27 11.84 -3.11 0.34
CA ILE A 27 12.07 -4.14 -0.67
C ILE A 27 12.99 -5.24 -0.13
N ILE A 28 14.06 -4.87 0.58
CA ILE A 28 15.01 -5.82 1.17
C ILE A 28 14.31 -6.69 2.21
N GLN A 29 13.47 -6.10 3.08
CA GLN A 29 12.68 -6.83 4.07
C GLN A 29 11.78 -7.87 3.39
N PHE A 30 11.04 -7.45 2.36
CA PHE A 30 10.19 -8.34 1.58
C PHE A 30 10.98 -9.50 0.93
N CYS A 31 12.09 -9.18 0.27
CA CYS A 31 12.94 -10.18 -0.39
C CYS A 31 13.62 -11.14 0.59
N SER A 32 13.87 -10.69 1.82
CA SER A 32 14.56 -11.46 2.85
C SER A 32 13.62 -12.31 3.71
N MET A 33 12.33 -12.38 3.37
CA MET A 33 11.29 -13.05 4.18
C MET A 33 11.26 -12.55 5.64
N ALA A 34 11.64 -11.29 5.85
CA ALA A 34 11.52 -10.64 7.15
C ALA A 34 10.07 -10.18 7.39
N GLU A 35 9.82 -9.59 8.55
CA GLU A 35 8.56 -8.91 8.82
C GLU A 35 8.31 -7.83 7.75
N ILE A 36 7.12 -7.87 7.15
CA ILE A 36 6.75 -6.99 6.04
C ILE A 36 6.36 -5.63 6.63
N SER A 37 6.94 -4.56 6.10
CA SER A 37 6.59 -3.20 6.52
C SER A 37 5.13 -2.86 6.20
N THR A 38 4.54 -2.01 7.02
CA THR A 38 3.18 -1.45 6.79
C THR A 38 3.09 -0.69 5.46
N VAL A 39 4.21 -0.14 4.98
CA VAL A 39 4.36 0.50 3.68
C VAL A 39 4.16 -0.52 2.55
N CYS A 40 4.86 -1.66 2.60
CA CYS A 40 4.70 -2.73 1.62
C CYS A 40 3.26 -3.26 1.57
N ILE A 41 2.64 -3.45 2.74
CA ILE A 41 1.24 -3.90 2.83
C ILE A 41 0.30 -2.86 2.19
N SER A 42 0.49 -1.58 2.49
CA SER A 42 -0.32 -0.49 1.92
C SER A 42 -0.24 -0.44 0.39
N ILE A 43 0.96 -0.65 -0.16
CA ILE A 43 1.19 -0.67 -1.62
C ILE A 43 0.53 -1.89 -2.25
N TYR A 44 0.60 -3.05 -1.60
CA TYR A 44 -0.11 -4.24 -2.06
C TYR A 44 -1.62 -4.03 -2.11
N ILE A 45 -2.20 -3.46 -1.04
CA ILE A 45 -3.62 -3.11 -0.98
C ILE A 45 -4.00 -2.19 -2.14
N ARG A 46 -3.19 -1.17 -2.43
CA ARG A 46 -3.42 -0.28 -3.57
C ARG A 46 -3.41 -1.04 -4.91
N GLN A 47 -2.43 -1.92 -5.12
CA GLN A 47 -2.36 -2.71 -6.35
C GLN A 47 -3.56 -3.65 -6.49
N LEU A 48 -3.99 -4.28 -5.39
CA LEU A 48 -5.19 -5.10 -5.34
C LEU A 48 -6.44 -4.28 -5.68
N TRP A 49 -6.60 -3.10 -5.08
CA TRP A 49 -7.71 -2.20 -5.41
C TRP A 49 -7.70 -1.79 -6.89
N SER A 50 -6.54 -1.47 -7.45
CA SER A 50 -6.42 -1.14 -8.89
C SER A 50 -6.86 -2.32 -9.77
N ALA A 51 -6.49 -3.55 -9.40
CA ALA A 51 -6.94 -4.75 -10.09
C ALA A 51 -8.46 -4.98 -9.95
N LEU A 52 -9.04 -4.70 -8.79
CA LEU A 52 -10.49 -4.79 -8.57
C LEU A 52 -11.25 -3.72 -9.36
N LYS A 53 -10.75 -2.49 -9.38
CA LYS A 53 -11.30 -1.39 -10.17
C LYS A 53 -11.34 -1.71 -11.66
N LYS A 54 -10.28 -2.35 -12.18
CA LYS A 54 -10.25 -2.84 -13.56
C LYS A 54 -11.36 -3.85 -13.89
N ASN A 55 -11.87 -4.55 -12.87
CA ASN A 55 -12.97 -5.50 -12.98
C ASN A 55 -14.31 -4.93 -12.50
N ASN A 56 -14.41 -3.62 -12.20
CA ASN A 56 -15.58 -2.95 -11.62
C ASN A 56 -16.05 -3.57 -10.28
N LEU A 57 -15.12 -4.04 -9.46
CA LEU A 57 -15.38 -4.64 -8.14
C LEU A 57 -14.90 -3.76 -6.97
N ASP A 58 -14.47 -2.54 -7.24
CA ASP A 58 -13.88 -1.59 -6.29
C ASP A 58 -14.86 -1.09 -5.21
N GLY A 59 -16.18 -1.14 -5.47
CA GLY A 59 -17.21 -0.77 -4.50
C GLY A 59 -17.65 -1.89 -3.54
N LEU A 60 -17.14 -3.11 -3.73
CA LEU A 60 -17.52 -4.28 -2.90
C LEU A 60 -16.64 -4.46 -1.65
N PHE A 61 -15.47 -3.83 -1.62
CA PHE A 61 -14.47 -4.04 -0.58
C PHE A 61 -14.02 -2.70 0.00
N GLY A 62 -14.11 -2.55 1.32
CA GLY A 62 -13.50 -1.45 2.06
C GLY A 62 -12.12 -1.85 2.54
N PHE A 63 -11.10 -1.05 2.20
CA PHE A 63 -9.74 -1.26 2.70
C PHE A 63 -9.45 -0.31 3.86
N VAL A 64 -8.64 -0.78 4.81
CA VAL A 64 -8.24 -0.01 6.00
C VAL A 64 -6.74 0.13 6.03
N ASP A 65 -6.27 1.28 6.51
CA ASP A 65 -4.85 1.56 6.65
C ASP A 65 -4.23 0.63 7.72
N PRO A 66 -3.26 -0.22 7.35
CA PRO A 66 -2.58 -1.08 8.32
C PRO A 66 -1.85 -0.29 9.41
N GLY A 67 -1.40 0.94 9.12
CA GLY A 67 -0.73 1.81 10.10
C GLY A 67 -1.64 2.28 11.24
N ILE A 68 -2.97 2.32 11.03
CA ILE A 68 -3.94 2.71 12.06
C ILE A 68 -4.26 1.51 12.97
N ILE A 69 -4.22 0.29 12.43
CA ILE A 69 -4.57 -0.93 13.18
C ILE A 69 -3.43 -1.37 14.12
N SER A 70 -2.18 -1.09 13.74
CA SER A 70 -0.99 -1.55 14.47
C SER A 70 -0.63 -0.70 15.71
N GLN A 71 -1.48 0.23 16.15
CA GLN A 71 -1.31 0.98 17.40
C GLN A 71 -1.83 0.20 18.61
#